data_AF-A0A962UMH7-F1
#
_entry.id   AF-A0A962UMH7-F1
#
_cell.length_a   1.000
_cell.length_b   1.000
_cell.length_c   1.000
_cell.angle_alpha   90.00
_cell.angle_beta   90.00
_cell.angle_gamma   90.00
#
_symmetry.space_group_name_H-M   'P 1'
#
loop_
_entity.id
_entity.type
_entity.pdbx_description
1 polymer ?
#
loop_
_entity_poly.entity_id
_entity_poly.type
_entity_poly.pdbx_seq_one_letter_code
_entity_poly.pdbx_strand_id
1 'polypeptide(L)'
;MRISSMVLSGTASTLLIFSIAAQAGSIHRCVGEHGEVAYSHQPCGTPIDTRIAPVRGEVEGAGLRPGEKALLRQLSRRAPDSRPARRAARRQDTAKKEYACRQKQRALDAVRATLRRGYKPGRGEKLRRRRRAYEDYLSTFCS
;
A
#
# COMPACT_ATOMS: atom_id res chain seq x y z
N MET A 1 -56.77 -33.10 -2.40
CA MET A 1 -55.61 -33.89 -1.93
C MET A 1 -54.49 -32.92 -1.58
N ARG A 2 -53.97 -32.98 -0.35
CA ARG A 2 -52.89 -32.14 0.21
C ARG A 2 -51.54 -32.79 -0.08
N ILE A 3 -50.56 -32.05 -0.61
CA ILE A 3 -49.10 -32.30 -0.46
C ILE A 3 -48.41 -30.92 -0.62
N SER A 4 -48.12 -30.21 0.48
CA SER A 4 -46.82 -30.14 1.19
C SER A 4 -45.76 -29.26 0.52
N SER A 5 -45.71 -28.04 1.04
CA SER A 5 -44.60 -27.11 1.31
C SER A 5 -43.16 -27.61 1.13
N MET A 6 -42.33 -26.77 0.49
CA MET A 6 -40.92 -26.60 0.86
C MET A 6 -40.50 -25.15 0.58
N VAL A 7 -40.45 -24.35 1.65
CA VAL A 7 -39.91 -23.00 1.68
C VAL A 7 -38.43 -23.11 2.07
N LEU A 8 -37.52 -22.89 1.14
CA LEU A 8 -36.09 -22.81 1.43
C LEU A 8 -35.75 -21.35 1.79
N SER A 9 -35.80 -21.05 3.08
CA SER A 9 -35.35 -19.78 3.65
C SER A 9 -33.84 -19.85 3.88
N GLY A 10 -33.04 -19.35 2.93
CA GLY A 10 -31.60 -19.18 3.08
C GLY A 10 -31.29 -17.85 3.75
N THR A 11 -30.89 -17.93 5.02
CA THR A 11 -30.60 -16.81 5.92
C THR A 11 -29.52 -15.86 5.37
N ALA A 12 -29.87 -14.57 5.33
CA ALA A 12 -28.95 -13.46 5.11
C ALA A 12 -27.97 -13.34 6.29
N SER A 13 -26.73 -13.79 6.09
CA SER A 13 -25.63 -13.54 7.02
C SER A 13 -25.15 -12.09 6.87
N THR A 14 -25.71 -11.20 7.67
CA THR A 14 -25.21 -9.84 7.90
C THR A 14 -23.82 -9.88 8.53
N LEU A 15 -22.79 -9.58 7.74
CA LEU A 15 -21.43 -9.30 8.20
C LEU A 15 -21.42 -7.98 8.99
N LEU A 16 -21.41 -8.09 10.32
CA LEU A 16 -21.10 -6.99 11.25
C LEU A 16 -19.62 -6.61 11.09
N ILE A 17 -19.37 -5.54 10.35
CA ILE A 17 -18.04 -4.91 10.25
C ILE A 17 -17.81 -4.15 11.57
N PHE A 18 -17.05 -4.77 12.48
CA PHE A 18 -16.50 -4.08 13.65
C PHE A 18 -15.58 -2.95 13.17
N SER A 19 -16.05 -1.72 13.31
CA SER A 19 -15.22 -0.53 13.13
C SER A 19 -14.23 -0.47 14.28
N ILE A 20 -13.00 -0.91 14.04
CA ILE A 20 -11.87 -0.65 14.93
C ILE A 20 -11.59 0.85 14.84
N ALA A 21 -12.11 1.60 15.81
CA ALA A 21 -11.74 3.00 16.00
C ALA A 21 -10.24 3.03 16.32
N ALA A 22 -9.43 3.46 15.36
CA ALA A 22 -8.03 3.77 15.55
C ALA A 22 -7.92 4.99 16.49
N GLN A 23 -7.98 4.75 17.80
CA GLN A 23 -7.66 5.78 18.78
C GLN A 23 -6.16 6.08 18.64
N ALA A 24 -5.84 7.31 18.25
CA ALA A 24 -4.51 7.89 18.41
C ALA A 24 -4.26 8.05 19.92
N GLY A 25 -3.96 6.94 20.60
CA GLY A 25 -3.91 6.83 22.05
C GLY A 25 -2.78 7.66 22.63
N SER A 26 -3.08 8.46 23.65
CA SER A 26 -2.03 9.01 24.52
C SER A 26 -1.37 7.87 25.29
N ILE A 27 -0.04 7.93 25.41
CA ILE A 27 0.72 6.98 26.21
C ILE A 27 0.79 7.53 27.63
N HIS A 28 0.41 6.71 28.60
CA HIS A 28 0.38 7.02 30.03
C HIS A 28 1.56 6.30 30.71
N ARG A 29 2.28 7.02 31.57
CA ARG A 29 3.30 6.43 32.45
C ARG A 29 2.69 6.16 33.82
N CYS A 30 2.53 4.89 34.13
CA CYS A 30 2.03 4.40 35.41
C CYS A 30 3.21 4.15 36.35
N VAL A 31 3.10 4.63 37.59
CA VAL A 31 3.99 4.22 38.68
C VAL A 31 3.18 3.36 39.64
N GLY A 32 3.59 2.10 39.78
CA GLY A 32 2.97 1.17 40.72
C GLY A 32 3.45 1.39 42.16
N GLU A 33 2.90 0.62 43.10
CA GLU A 33 3.08 0.85 44.55
C GLU A 33 4.52 0.66 45.03
N HIS A 34 5.32 -0.14 44.32
CA HIS A 34 6.73 -0.37 44.62
C HIS A 34 7.68 0.42 43.71
N GLY A 35 7.17 1.41 42.97
CA GLY A 35 7.96 2.26 42.07
C GLY A 35 8.24 1.65 40.70
N GLU A 36 7.61 0.52 40.36
CA GLU A 36 7.65 -0.06 39.03
C GLU A 36 7.01 0.87 37.99
N VAL A 37 7.69 1.03 36.85
CA VAL A 37 7.23 1.91 35.78
C VAL A 37 6.64 1.06 34.66
N ALA A 38 5.35 1.26 34.37
CA ALA A 38 4.65 0.63 33.25
C ALA A 38 4.11 1.68 32.28
N TYR A 39 4.10 1.35 30.98
CA TYR A 39 3.54 2.21 29.94
C TYR A 39 2.24 1.61 29.42
N SER A 40 1.17 2.41 29.39
CA SER A 40 -0.15 1.96 28.96
C SER A 40 -0.77 2.94 27.96
N HIS A 41 -1.60 2.41 27.06
CA HIS A 41 -2.46 3.23 26.18
C HIS A 41 -3.77 3.64 26.88
N GLN A 42 -4.01 3.13 28.08
CA GLN A 42 -5.14 3.46 28.95
C GLN A 42 -4.62 4.17 30.22
N PRO A 43 -5.39 5.14 30.77
CA PRO A 43 -5.01 5.83 31.99
C PRO A 43 -4.86 4.87 33.16
N CYS A 44 -3.80 5.09 33.95
CA CYS A 44 -3.49 4.29 35.13
C CYS A 44 -4.40 4.77 36.25
N GLY A 45 -5.43 3.99 36.61
CA GLY A 45 -6.34 4.37 37.68
C GLY A 45 -5.62 4.41 39.03
N THR A 46 -5.03 5.57 39.37
CA THR A 46 -4.29 5.88 40.62
C THR A 46 -3.12 4.93 40.97
N PRO A 47 -2.08 5.39 41.69
CA PRO A 47 -1.92 6.72 42.27
C PRO A 47 -1.17 7.74 41.40
N ILE A 48 -0.50 7.36 40.31
CA ILE A 48 0.22 8.34 39.46
C ILE A 48 0.09 7.97 37.98
N ASP A 49 -0.73 8.73 37.26
CA ASP A 49 -0.83 8.73 35.81
C ASP A 49 -0.19 10.02 35.27
N THR A 50 0.95 9.90 34.60
CA THR A 50 1.52 11.02 33.83
C THR A 50 1.23 10.81 32.35
N ARG A 51 0.35 11.64 31.78
CA ARG A 51 0.08 11.64 30.34
C ARG A 51 1.31 12.14 29.58
N ILE A 52 1.90 11.27 28.76
CA ILE A 52 2.97 11.64 27.84
C ILE A 52 2.30 12.16 26.57
N ALA A 53 2.35 13.48 26.37
CA ALA A 53 1.92 14.06 25.10
C ALA A 53 2.88 13.58 24.00
N PRO A 54 2.40 12.95 22.91
CA PRO A 54 3.24 12.73 21.75
C PRO A 54 3.65 14.11 21.23
N VAL A 55 4.96 14.40 21.24
CA VAL A 55 5.49 15.65 20.71
C VAL A 55 5.19 15.66 19.20
N ARG A 56 4.09 16.30 18.81
CA ARG A 56 3.76 16.58 17.41
C ARG A 56 4.53 17.82 17.00
N GLY A 57 5.79 17.62 16.68
CA GLY A 57 6.68 18.68 16.23
C GLY A 57 8.07 18.10 16.04
N GLU A 58 8.65 18.38 14.89
CA GLU A 58 10.03 18.04 14.55
C GLU A 58 10.95 18.89 15.44
N VAL A 59 11.17 18.45 16.67
CA VAL A 59 12.23 19.00 17.50
C VAL A 59 13.51 18.42 16.91
N GLU A 60 14.08 19.10 15.92
CA GLU A 60 15.31 18.67 15.25
C GLU A 60 16.36 18.29 16.29
N GLY A 61 16.61 16.98 16.40
CA GLY A 61 17.56 16.42 17.35
C GLY A 61 17.11 16.42 18.82
N ALA A 62 15.82 16.35 19.15
CA ALA A 62 15.41 15.98 20.51
C ALA A 62 16.09 14.69 20.96
N GLY A 63 16.72 14.72 22.14
CA GLY A 63 17.49 13.59 22.67
C GLY A 63 18.92 13.43 22.11
N LEU A 64 19.31 14.19 21.07
CA LEU A 64 20.67 14.13 20.53
C LEU A 64 21.68 14.93 21.36
N ARG A 65 22.89 14.41 21.48
CA ARG A 65 24.04 15.11 22.07
C ARG A 65 24.43 16.33 21.23
N PRO A 66 25.10 17.34 21.81
CA PRO A 66 25.49 18.55 21.05
C PRO A 66 26.30 18.26 19.78
N GLY A 67 27.23 17.31 19.84
CA GLY A 67 28.03 16.88 18.67
C GLY A 67 27.19 16.22 17.57
N GLU A 68 26.17 15.44 17.94
CA GLU A 68 25.26 14.78 16.99
C GLU A 68 24.31 15.79 16.34
N LYS A 69 23.84 16.79 17.09
CA LYS A 69 23.06 17.92 16.55
C LYS A 69 23.88 18.71 15.53
N ALA A 70 25.15 18.98 15.83
CA ALA A 70 26.05 19.67 14.91
C ALA A 70 26.28 18.85 13.63
N LEU A 71 26.51 17.54 13.77
CA LEU A 71 26.64 16.63 12.64
C LEU A 71 25.37 16.59 11.78
N LEU A 72 24.19 16.48 12.41
CA LEU A 72 22.90 16.47 11.71
C LEU A 72 22.68 17.75 10.90
N ARG A 73 22.99 18.92 11.48
CA ARG A 73 22.94 20.22 10.78
C ARG A 73 23.92 20.30 9.62
N GLN A 74 25.10 19.72 9.76
CA GLN A 74 26.10 19.69 8.70
C GLN A 74 25.66 18.79 7.55
N LEU A 75 25.06 17.63 7.85
CA LEU A 75 24.54 16.69 6.87
C LEU A 75 23.31 17.25 6.15
N SER A 76 22.37 17.90 6.86
CA SER A 76 21.19 18.50 6.24
C SER A 76 21.54 19.66 5.30
N ARG A 77 22.57 20.46 5.64
CA ARG A 77 23.11 21.51 4.76
C ARG A 77 23.82 20.97 3.51
N ARG A 78 24.42 19.79 3.61
CA ARG A 78 25.15 19.13 2.50
C ARG A 78 24.23 18.28 1.63
N ALA A 79 23.06 17.89 2.11
CA ALA A 79 22.12 17.11 1.34
C ALA A 79 21.45 18.00 0.29
N PRO A 80 21.73 17.83 -1.01
CA PRO A 80 20.96 18.50 -2.04
C PRO A 80 19.50 18.04 -1.92
N ASP A 81 18.54 18.94 -2.10
CA ASP A 81 17.13 18.56 -2.16
C ASP A 81 16.93 17.66 -3.39
N SER A 82 17.00 16.36 -3.16
CA SER A 82 16.82 15.34 -4.21
C SER A 82 15.34 15.10 -4.52
N ARG A 83 14.40 15.77 -3.83
CA ARG A 83 12.96 15.58 -4.05
C ARG A 83 12.55 15.91 -5.50
N PRO A 84 13.00 17.01 -6.14
CA PRO A 84 12.66 17.29 -7.54
C PRO A 84 13.20 16.21 -8.49
N ALA A 85 14.46 15.80 -8.30
CA ALA A 85 15.10 14.76 -9.12
C ALA A 85 14.39 13.40 -8.98
N ARG A 86 14.05 12.99 -7.75
CA ARG A 86 13.28 11.77 -7.48
C ARG A 86 11.88 11.83 -8.09
N ARG A 87 11.21 12.99 -8.02
CA ARG A 87 9.89 13.20 -8.67
C ARG A 87 10.00 13.10 -10.18
N ALA A 88 11.03 13.70 -10.78
CA ALA A 88 11.27 13.62 -12.22
C ALA A 88 11.56 12.18 -12.67
N ALA A 89 12.43 11.46 -11.96
CA ALA A 89 12.72 10.04 -12.23
C ALA A 89 11.45 9.19 -12.15
N ARG A 90 10.63 9.37 -11.10
CA ARG A 90 9.36 8.65 -10.95
C ARG A 90 8.39 8.91 -12.10
N ARG A 91 8.28 10.17 -12.56
CA ARG A 91 7.44 10.53 -13.73
C ARG A 91 7.96 9.90 -15.02
N GLN A 92 9.29 9.84 -15.19
CA GLN A 92 9.89 9.20 -16.35
C GLN A 92 9.62 7.69 -16.35
N ASP A 93 9.70 7.05 -15.20
CA ASP A 93 9.44 5.61 -15.06
C ASP A 93 7.96 5.28 -15.32
N THR A 94 7.02 6.11 -14.85
CA THR A 94 5.59 5.94 -15.17
C THR A 94 5.35 6.10 -16.68
N ALA A 95 5.93 7.13 -17.31
CA ALA A 95 5.78 7.35 -18.74
C ALA A 95 6.35 6.18 -19.58
N LYS A 96 7.48 5.61 -19.17
CA LYS A 96 8.06 4.41 -19.81
C LYS A 96 7.13 3.20 -19.70
N LYS A 97 6.56 2.96 -18.51
CA LYS A 97 5.60 1.87 -18.28
C LYS A 97 4.34 2.03 -19.14
N GLU A 98 3.74 3.22 -19.13
CA GLU A 98 2.58 3.53 -19.97
C GLU A 98 2.85 3.31 -21.45
N TYR A 99 4.02 3.77 -21.93
CA TYR A 99 4.44 3.53 -23.31
C TYR A 99 4.57 2.04 -23.63
N ALA A 100 5.20 1.25 -22.75
CA ALA A 100 5.33 -0.18 -22.92
C ALA A 100 3.95 -0.87 -22.99
N CYS A 101 3.03 -0.53 -22.09
CA CYS A 101 1.66 -1.03 -22.11
C CYS A 101 0.94 -0.72 -23.42
N ARG A 102 0.99 0.53 -23.89
CA ARG A 102 0.41 0.92 -25.19
C ARG A 102 0.99 0.13 -26.35
N GLN A 103 2.30 -0.12 -26.36
CA GLN A 103 2.92 -0.89 -27.42
C GLN A 103 2.50 -2.37 -27.40
N LYS A 104 2.37 -2.97 -26.22
CA LYS A 104 1.88 -4.35 -26.08
C LYS A 104 0.42 -4.48 -26.47
N GLN A 105 -0.41 -3.49 -26.16
CA GLN A 105 -1.81 -3.43 -26.62
C GLN A 105 -1.89 -3.44 -28.15
N ARG A 106 -1.14 -2.55 -28.81
CA ARG A 106 -1.08 -2.49 -30.29
C ARG A 106 -0.60 -3.80 -30.91
N ALA A 107 0.40 -4.44 -30.30
CA ALA A 107 0.91 -5.73 -30.76
C ALA A 107 -0.13 -6.85 -30.62
N LEU A 108 -0.89 -6.86 -29.52
CA LEU A 108 -2.00 -7.78 -29.30
C LEU A 108 -3.08 -7.59 -30.37
N ASP A 109 -3.47 -6.35 -30.65
CA ASP A 109 -4.49 -6.03 -31.64
C ASP A 109 -4.06 -6.46 -33.06
N ALA A 110 -2.79 -6.26 -33.42
CA ALA A 110 -2.23 -6.72 -34.68
C ALA A 110 -2.27 -8.26 -34.82
N VAL A 111 -1.94 -8.99 -33.75
CA VAL A 111 -2.04 -10.45 -33.72
C VAL A 111 -3.51 -10.89 -33.85
N ARG A 112 -4.43 -10.27 -33.11
CA ARG A 112 -5.87 -10.56 -33.19
C ARG A 112 -6.43 -10.28 -34.59
N ALA A 113 -6.02 -9.18 -35.22
CA ALA A 113 -6.40 -8.86 -36.59
C ALA A 113 -5.89 -9.92 -37.58
N THR A 114 -4.64 -10.36 -37.44
CA THR A 114 -4.06 -11.42 -38.29
C THR A 114 -4.80 -12.75 -38.12
N LEU A 115 -5.13 -13.11 -36.87
CA LEU A 115 -5.91 -14.32 -36.58
C LEU A 115 -7.30 -14.27 -37.23
N ARG A 116 -7.96 -13.11 -37.26
CA ARG A 116 -9.28 -12.92 -37.88
C ARG A 116 -9.26 -12.94 -39.41
N ARG A 117 -8.25 -12.31 -40.03
CA ARG A 117 -8.11 -12.25 -41.49
C ARG A 117 -7.70 -13.58 -42.12
N GLY A 118 -7.21 -14.51 -41.30
CA GLY A 118 -6.62 -15.76 -41.77
C GLY A 118 -5.11 -15.66 -41.94
N TYR A 119 -4.45 -16.81 -41.82
CA TYR A 119 -2.99 -16.93 -41.84
C TYR A 119 -2.58 -18.28 -42.42
N LYS A 120 -1.34 -18.35 -42.92
CA LYS A 120 -0.75 -19.61 -43.40
C LYS A 120 -0.73 -20.68 -42.29
N PRO A 121 -1.10 -21.95 -42.55
CA PRO A 121 -1.26 -22.98 -41.52
C PRO A 121 -0.08 -23.12 -40.54
N GLY A 122 1.16 -23.02 -41.03
CA GLY A 122 2.37 -23.11 -40.20
C GLY A 122 2.60 -21.97 -39.20
N ARG A 123 1.78 -20.91 -39.19
CA ARG A 123 1.92 -19.77 -38.26
C ARG A 123 0.90 -19.75 -37.13
N GLY A 124 -0.08 -20.65 -37.13
CA GLY A 124 -1.23 -20.57 -36.22
C GLY A 124 -0.87 -20.71 -34.74
N GLU A 125 -0.10 -21.75 -34.38
CA GLU A 125 0.36 -21.96 -33.00
C GLU A 125 1.15 -20.74 -32.52
N LYS A 126 2.14 -20.30 -33.32
CA LYS A 126 2.98 -19.14 -33.01
C LYS A 126 2.17 -17.87 -32.76
N LEU A 127 1.14 -17.59 -33.58
CA LEU A 127 0.28 -16.42 -33.40
C LEU A 127 -0.55 -16.53 -32.12
N ARG A 128 -1.11 -17.71 -31.81
CA ARG A 128 -1.87 -17.93 -30.57
C ARG A 128 -0.99 -17.82 -29.34
N ARG A 129 0.24 -18.36 -29.38
CA ARG A 129 1.23 -18.21 -28.31
C ARG A 129 1.60 -16.74 -28.08
N ARG A 130 1.85 -15.98 -29.16
CA ARG A 130 2.12 -14.53 -29.05
C ARG A 130 0.93 -13.77 -28.48
N ARG A 131 -0.30 -14.12 -28.86
CA ARG A 131 -1.52 -13.53 -28.30
C ARG A 131 -1.56 -13.71 -26.79
N ARG A 132 -1.44 -14.95 -26.30
CA ARG A 132 -1.42 -15.26 -24.86
C ARG A 132 -0.31 -14.50 -24.13
N ALA A 133 0.90 -14.49 -24.67
CA ALA A 133 2.02 -13.77 -24.06
C ALA A 133 1.77 -12.26 -23.93
N TYR A 134 1.11 -11.62 -24.89
CA TYR A 134 0.73 -10.21 -24.77
C TYR A 134 -0.43 -10.01 -23.80
N GLU A 135 -1.44 -10.89 -23.82
CA GLU A 135 -2.55 -10.89 -22.86
C GLU A 135 -2.03 -11.01 -21.42
N ASP A 136 -1.16 -11.97 -21.14
CA ASP A 136 -0.54 -12.20 -19.83
C ASP A 136 0.31 -11.00 -19.38
N TYR A 137 1.09 -10.41 -20.28
CA TYR A 137 1.88 -9.22 -19.96
C TYR A 137 0.96 -8.06 -19.55
N LEU A 138 -0.08 -7.81 -20.33
CA LEU A 138 -1.00 -6.70 -20.08
C LEU A 138 -1.77 -6.90 -18.77
N SER A 139 -2.24 -8.12 -18.49
CA SER A 139 -2.94 -8.42 -17.23
C SER A 139 -2.03 -8.30 -16.01
N THR A 140 -0.73 -8.62 -16.15
CA THR A 140 0.22 -8.63 -15.03
C THR A 140 0.83 -7.25 -14.75
N PHE A 141 1.09 -6.46 -15.79
CA PHE A 141 1.90 -5.23 -15.67
C PHE A 141 1.15 -3.93 -15.99
N CYS A 142 -0.05 -4.00 -16.56
CA CYS A 142 -0.77 -2.84 -17.08
C CYS A 142 -2.20 -2.67 -16.52
N SER A 143 -2.54 -3.41 -15.46
CA SER A 143 -3.81 -3.30 -14.70
C SER A 143 -3.85 -2.05 -13.83
#